data_AF-A0A6L3ENJ4-F1
#
_entry.id   AF-A0A6L3ENJ4-F1
#
_cell.length_a   1.000
_cell.length_b   1.000
_cell.length_c   1.000
_cell.angle_alpha   90.00
_cell.angle_beta   90.00
_cell.angle_gamma   90.00
#
_symmetry.space_group_name_H-M   'P 1'
#
loop_
_entity.id
_entity.type
_entity.pdbx_description
1 polymer ?
#
loop_
_entity_poly.entity_id
_entity_poly.type
_entity_poly.pdbx_seq_one_letter_code
_entity_poly.pdbx_strand_id
1 'polypeptide(L)'
;MAFKLKVGRPRRLSLRAKFLLLVLATLTLPWMGIRYVNEMKRFLLQGQEDALMLTARAVGTVLNDREELFRPDTGVPELLGGRYDLYAHQLPNYLQLDGDPVDWGAQVDNLTNFTGSLGEECTARYQPETLSVRHTLGYRGQFLYALFMVDDDKVVYRTIDLRRLDHSDQIRLTIQNPPAQINRYLLLSRKSGRMSVYLMDEEWRYPITGEPVAEINAVIQE
;
A
#
# COMPACT_ATOMS: atom_id res chain seq x y z
N MET A 1 -74.36 58.73 1.99
CA MET A 1 -73.33 58.66 3.06
C MET A 1 -71.97 58.69 2.37
N ALA A 2 -71.17 59.73 2.55
CA ALA A 2 -69.91 59.92 1.83
C ALA A 2 -68.75 60.10 2.84
N PHE A 3 -67.75 59.22 2.76
CA PHE A 3 -66.54 59.29 3.57
C PHE A 3 -65.42 60.03 2.83
N LYS A 4 -64.70 60.89 3.55
CA LYS A 4 -63.58 61.68 3.04
C LYS A 4 -62.28 61.13 3.65
N LEU A 5 -61.48 60.41 2.86
CA LEU A 5 -60.17 59.91 3.28
C LEU A 5 -59.11 60.99 3.09
N LYS A 6 -58.45 61.38 4.18
CA LYS A 6 -57.35 62.34 4.19
C LYS A 6 -56.06 61.61 3.85
N VAL A 7 -55.68 61.59 2.57
CA VAL A 7 -54.38 61.07 2.13
C VAL A 7 -53.29 62.03 2.62
N GLY A 8 -52.46 61.57 3.56
CA GLY A 8 -51.35 62.34 4.11
C GLY A 8 -50.29 62.65 3.05
N ARG A 9 -49.75 63.87 3.06
CA ARG A 9 -48.65 64.30 2.17
C ARG A 9 -47.43 63.37 2.33
N PRO A 10 -46.76 62.96 1.23
CA PRO A 10 -45.53 62.19 1.34
C PRO A 10 -44.45 63.01 2.02
N ARG A 11 -43.86 62.46 3.09
CA ARG A 11 -42.70 63.06 3.76
C ARG A 11 -41.56 63.14 2.74
N ARG A 12 -41.07 64.35 2.46
CA ARG A 12 -39.91 64.55 1.59
C ARG A 12 -38.67 64.02 2.29
N LEU A 13 -38.07 62.95 1.75
CA LEU A 13 -36.80 62.41 2.23
C LEU A 13 -35.71 63.50 2.16
N SER A 14 -34.94 63.63 3.23
CA SER A 14 -33.77 64.51 3.25
C SER A 14 -32.72 64.00 2.23
N LEU A 15 -31.92 64.93 1.69
CA LEU A 15 -30.90 64.59 0.69
C LEU A 15 -29.92 63.50 1.20
N ARG A 16 -29.61 63.52 2.51
CA ARG A 16 -28.78 62.52 3.18
C ARG A 16 -29.41 61.12 3.15
N ALA A 17 -30.71 61.00 3.37
CA ALA A 17 -31.42 59.72 3.32
C ALA A 17 -31.45 59.13 1.90
N LYS A 18 -31.56 59.97 0.86
CA LYS A 18 -31.49 59.53 -0.53
C LYS A 18 -30.10 59.00 -0.91
N PHE A 19 -29.04 59.68 -0.47
CA PHE A 19 -27.66 59.22 -0.65
C PHE A 19 -27.40 57.90 0.08
N LEU A 20 -27.90 57.76 1.32
CA LEU A 20 -27.74 56.54 2.11
C LEU A 20 -28.44 55.34 1.44
N LEU A 21 -29.64 55.54 0.89
CA LEU A 21 -30.35 54.52 0.11
C LEU A 21 -29.59 54.12 -1.17
N LEU A 22 -29.01 55.09 -1.87
CA LEU A 22 -28.21 54.82 -3.07
C LEU A 22 -26.98 53.97 -2.72
N VAL A 23 -26.22 54.38 -1.70
CA VAL A 23 -25.03 53.62 -1.26
C VAL A 23 -25.42 52.23 -0.80
N LEU A 24 -26.51 52.08 -0.04
CA LEU A 24 -27.00 50.78 0.40
C LEU A 24 -27.38 49.90 -0.79
N ALA A 25 -28.12 50.43 -1.76
CA ALA A 25 -28.47 49.71 -2.99
C ALA A 25 -27.21 49.30 -3.78
N THR A 26 -26.26 50.20 -3.97
CA THR A 26 -25.00 49.92 -4.66
C THR A 26 -24.16 48.87 -3.90
N LEU A 27 -24.24 48.79 -2.57
CA LEU A 27 -23.51 47.81 -1.76
C LEU A 27 -24.17 46.42 -1.77
N THR A 28 -25.48 46.34 -1.99
CA THR A 28 -26.17 45.05 -2.13
C THR A 28 -25.77 44.28 -3.38
N LEU A 29 -25.45 44.99 -4.47
CA LEU A 29 -25.02 44.39 -5.74
C LEU A 29 -23.75 43.53 -5.61
N PRO A 30 -22.60 44.03 -5.11
CA PRO A 30 -21.39 43.21 -4.96
C PRO A 30 -21.59 42.08 -3.95
N TRP A 31 -22.37 42.30 -2.88
CA TRP A 31 -22.68 41.25 -1.91
C TRP A 31 -23.47 40.10 -2.54
N MET A 32 -24.52 40.42 -3.30
CA MET A 32 -25.33 39.43 -4.00
C MET A 32 -24.53 38.73 -5.12
N GLY A 33 -23.68 39.46 -5.85
CA GLY A 33 -22.81 38.91 -6.87
C GLY A 33 -21.84 37.86 -6.32
N ILE A 34 -21.16 38.15 -5.21
CA ILE A 34 -20.25 37.19 -4.55
C ILE A 34 -21.02 35.95 -4.08
N ARG A 35 -22.21 36.13 -3.48
CA ARG A 35 -23.05 35.00 -3.05
C ARG A 35 -23.44 34.10 -4.22
N TYR A 36 -23.88 34.71 -5.33
CA TYR A 36 -24.26 33.97 -6.53
C TYR A 36 -23.09 33.17 -7.13
N VAL A 37 -21.92 33.80 -7.30
CA VAL A 37 -20.73 33.13 -7.86
C VAL A 37 -20.30 31.97 -6.98
N ASN A 38 -20.33 32.14 -5.66
CA ASN A 38 -19.98 31.07 -4.73
C ASN A 38 -20.95 29.89 -4.79
N GLU A 39 -22.25 30.16 -4.89
CA GLU A 39 -23.27 29.11 -4.99
C GLU A 39 -23.15 28.35 -6.32
N MET A 40 -22.94 29.07 -7.42
CA MET A 40 -22.70 28.48 -8.74
C MET A 40 -21.44 27.61 -8.74
N LYS A 41 -20.34 28.08 -8.12
CA LYS A 41 -19.11 27.30 -7.98
C LYS A 41 -19.37 25.98 -7.23
N ARG A 42 -20.10 26.03 -6.12
CA ARG A 42 -20.42 24.82 -5.34
C ARG A 42 -21.26 23.85 -6.15
N PHE A 43 -22.29 24.33 -6.82
CA PHE A 43 -23.14 23.51 -7.67
C PHE A 43 -22.36 22.81 -8.79
N LEU A 44 -21.49 23.55 -9.48
CA LEU A 44 -20.66 22.98 -10.54
C LEU A 44 -19.65 21.95 -10.02
N LEU A 45 -19.00 22.24 -8.88
CA LEU A 45 -18.07 21.29 -8.27
C LEU A 45 -18.78 20.02 -7.81
N GLN A 46 -19.94 20.15 -7.18
CA GLN A 46 -20.75 19.00 -6.77
C GLN A 46 -21.15 18.14 -7.98
N GLY A 47 -21.60 18.77 -9.07
CA GLY A 47 -21.96 18.04 -10.29
C GLY A 47 -20.78 17.30 -10.91
N GLN A 48 -19.57 17.86 -10.84
CA GLN A 48 -18.34 17.19 -11.30
C GLN A 48 -17.99 16.01 -10.39
N GLU A 49 -18.07 16.19 -9.08
CA GLU A 49 -17.80 15.12 -8.10
C GLU A 49 -18.78 13.95 -8.28
N ASP A 50 -20.07 14.24 -8.40
CA ASP A 50 -21.09 13.22 -8.62
C ASP A 50 -20.88 12.46 -9.93
N ALA A 51 -20.54 13.17 -11.02
CA ALA A 51 -20.25 12.54 -12.31
C ALA A 51 -18.99 11.67 -12.27
N LEU A 52 -17.93 12.12 -11.58
CA LEU A 52 -16.71 11.35 -11.38
C LEU A 52 -17.00 10.08 -10.56
N MET A 53 -17.78 10.20 -9.48
CA MET A 53 -18.17 9.08 -8.63
C MET A 53 -19.03 8.06 -9.37
N LEU A 54 -19.99 8.51 -10.20
CA LEU A 54 -20.78 7.62 -11.05
C LEU A 54 -19.91 6.89 -12.06
N THR A 55 -18.96 7.58 -12.67
CA THR A 55 -18.02 6.98 -13.62
C THR A 55 -17.13 5.95 -12.93
N ALA A 56 -16.56 6.28 -11.78
CA ALA A 56 -15.74 5.37 -11.00
C ALA A 56 -16.52 4.12 -10.57
N ARG A 57 -17.76 4.29 -10.12
CA ARG A 57 -18.66 3.17 -9.79
C ARG A 57 -18.98 2.32 -11.01
N ALA A 58 -19.31 2.93 -12.15
CA ALA A 58 -19.62 2.20 -13.38
C ALA A 58 -18.41 1.39 -13.87
N VAL A 59 -17.22 1.99 -13.87
CA VAL A 59 -15.96 1.29 -14.19
C VAL A 59 -15.72 0.15 -13.20
N GLY A 60 -15.90 0.41 -11.90
CA GLY A 60 -15.80 -0.61 -10.85
C GLY A 60 -16.76 -1.78 -11.06
N THR A 61 -18.03 -1.52 -11.38
CA THR A 61 -19.03 -2.56 -11.67
C THR A 61 -18.65 -3.37 -12.91
N VAL A 62 -18.26 -2.71 -14.01
CA VAL A 62 -17.87 -3.41 -15.25
C VAL A 62 -16.63 -4.28 -15.05
N LEU A 63 -15.66 -3.83 -14.24
CA LEU A 63 -14.49 -4.63 -13.89
C LEU A 63 -14.85 -5.77 -12.93
N ASN A 64 -15.73 -5.53 -11.96
CA ASN A 64 -16.19 -6.54 -11.01
C ASN A 64 -16.88 -7.71 -11.71
N ASP A 65 -17.66 -7.44 -12.76
CA ASP A 65 -18.31 -8.50 -13.56
C ASP A 65 -17.32 -9.28 -14.45
N ARG A 66 -16.02 -8.92 -14.43
CA ARG A 66 -14.93 -9.59 -15.15
C ARG A 66 -13.90 -10.14 -14.19
N GLU A 67 -14.35 -10.90 -13.18
CA GLU A 67 -13.48 -11.56 -12.19
C GLU A 67 -12.35 -12.37 -12.84
N GLU A 68 -12.56 -12.91 -14.04
CA GLU A 68 -11.56 -13.65 -14.82
C GLU A 68 -10.30 -12.84 -15.16
N LEU A 69 -10.41 -11.51 -15.32
CA LEU A 69 -9.25 -10.63 -15.56
C LEU A 69 -8.32 -10.53 -14.35
N PHE A 70 -8.84 -10.85 -13.15
CA PHE A 70 -8.13 -10.83 -11.88
C PHE A 70 -7.81 -12.24 -11.36
N ARG A 71 -8.00 -13.28 -12.18
CA ARG A 71 -7.58 -14.64 -11.82
C ARG A 71 -6.06 -14.77 -11.92
N PRO A 72 -5.36 -15.30 -10.90
CA PRO A 72 -3.90 -15.44 -10.94
C PRO A 72 -3.37 -16.31 -12.10
N ASP A 73 -4.20 -17.26 -12.55
CA ASP A 73 -3.88 -18.29 -13.54
C ASP A 73 -4.22 -17.91 -14.99
N THR A 74 -5.24 -17.08 -15.20
CA THR A 74 -5.74 -16.73 -16.55
C THR A 74 -5.93 -15.23 -16.80
N GLY A 75 -5.76 -14.41 -15.78
CA GLY A 75 -6.01 -12.97 -15.81
C GLY A 75 -4.94 -12.17 -16.56
N VAL A 76 -5.08 -10.84 -16.52
CA VAL A 76 -4.11 -9.92 -17.14
C VAL A 76 -3.07 -9.54 -16.09
N PRO A 77 -1.79 -9.97 -16.22
CA PRO A 77 -0.78 -9.79 -15.18
C PRO A 77 -0.51 -8.32 -14.80
N GLU A 78 -0.65 -7.37 -15.74
CA GLU A 78 -0.52 -5.94 -15.43
C GLU A 78 -1.62 -5.39 -14.51
N LEU A 79 -2.84 -5.95 -14.54
CA LEU A 79 -3.97 -5.48 -13.73
C LEU A 79 -3.93 -5.98 -12.27
N LEU A 80 -3.14 -7.03 -12.03
CA LEU A 80 -2.94 -7.62 -10.70
C LEU A 80 -1.92 -6.85 -9.84
N GLY A 81 -1.25 -5.85 -10.41
CA GLY A 81 -0.35 -5.00 -9.61
C GLY A 81 1.08 -5.53 -9.48
N GLY A 82 1.47 -6.48 -10.31
CA GLY A 82 2.89 -6.67 -10.62
C GLY A 82 3.28 -8.09 -10.90
N ARG A 83 4.37 -8.22 -11.64
CA ARG A 83 5.09 -9.44 -11.99
C ARG A 83 5.62 -10.23 -10.76
N TYR A 84 5.18 -9.88 -9.55
CA TYR A 84 5.75 -10.25 -8.25
C TYR A 84 4.67 -10.59 -7.19
N ASP A 85 3.40 -10.74 -7.58
CA ASP A 85 2.38 -11.21 -6.65
C ASP A 85 2.69 -12.62 -6.18
N LEU A 86 2.89 -12.75 -4.87
CA LEU A 86 3.17 -14.03 -4.22
C LEU A 86 1.87 -14.68 -3.77
N TYR A 87 1.47 -15.73 -4.47
CA TYR A 87 0.32 -16.55 -4.08
C TYR A 87 0.79 -17.74 -3.25
N ALA A 88 0.14 -17.95 -2.11
CA ALA A 88 0.38 -19.12 -1.28
C ALA A 88 -0.49 -20.30 -1.74
N HIS A 89 0.14 -21.44 -2.03
CA HIS A 89 -0.57 -22.65 -2.43
C HIS A 89 -0.73 -23.64 -1.28
N GLN A 90 -1.82 -24.42 -1.27
CA GLN A 90 -2.02 -25.42 -0.21
C GLN A 90 -0.98 -26.54 -0.34
N LEU A 91 -0.25 -26.80 0.74
CA LEU A 91 0.79 -27.85 0.76
C LEU A 91 0.16 -29.24 0.94
N PRO A 92 0.63 -30.26 0.18
CA PRO A 92 0.06 -31.59 0.23
C PRO A 92 0.30 -32.28 1.59
N ASN A 93 1.47 -32.06 2.18
CA ASN A 93 1.93 -32.70 3.43
C ASN A 93 2.31 -31.65 4.49
N TYR A 94 2.45 -32.08 5.75
CA TYR A 94 3.05 -31.23 6.79
C TYR A 94 4.54 -31.17 6.50
N LEU A 95 5.11 -29.96 6.50
CA LEU A 95 6.53 -29.79 6.25
C LEU A 95 7.30 -30.01 7.54
N GLN A 96 8.41 -30.72 7.42
CA GLN A 96 9.50 -30.59 8.38
C GLN A 96 10.25 -29.31 8.05
N LEU A 97 10.48 -28.47 9.05
CA LEU A 97 11.23 -27.22 8.85
C LEU A 97 12.73 -27.52 8.96
N ASP A 98 13.29 -28.16 7.95
CA ASP A 98 14.70 -28.58 7.87
C ASP A 98 15.44 -27.99 6.67
N GLY A 99 14.72 -27.33 5.75
CA GLY A 99 15.27 -26.73 4.55
C GLY A 99 15.17 -27.61 3.30
N ASP A 100 14.68 -28.85 3.44
CA ASP A 100 14.57 -29.78 2.32
C ASP A 100 13.33 -29.45 1.45
N PRO A 101 13.49 -29.18 0.15
CA PRO A 101 12.36 -28.90 -0.73
C PRO A 101 11.50 -30.15 -1.03
N VAL A 102 11.93 -31.37 -0.70
CA VAL A 102 11.20 -32.61 -1.03
C VAL A 102 9.77 -32.61 -0.46
N ASP A 103 9.58 -32.10 0.77
CA ASP A 103 8.26 -32.05 1.43
C ASP A 103 7.25 -31.11 0.74
N TRP A 104 7.73 -30.18 -0.09
CA TRP A 104 6.88 -29.26 -0.87
C TRP A 104 6.17 -29.97 -2.04
N GLY A 105 6.71 -31.11 -2.50
CA GLY A 105 6.14 -31.88 -3.61
C GLY A 105 5.99 -31.05 -4.89
N ALA A 106 4.83 -31.17 -5.55
CA ALA A 106 4.53 -30.43 -6.78
C ALA A 106 4.50 -28.89 -6.60
N GLN A 107 4.48 -28.38 -5.37
CA GLN A 107 4.49 -26.93 -5.14
C GLN A 107 5.85 -26.29 -5.42
N VAL A 108 6.93 -27.08 -5.51
CA VAL A 108 8.26 -26.60 -5.94
C VAL A 108 8.21 -26.06 -7.38
N ASP A 109 7.31 -26.58 -8.22
CA ASP A 109 7.16 -26.11 -9.60
C ASP A 109 6.58 -24.69 -9.69
N ASN A 110 6.00 -24.18 -8.60
CA ASN A 110 5.49 -22.81 -8.47
C ASN A 110 6.55 -21.81 -7.97
N LEU A 111 7.84 -22.14 -8.11
CA LEU A 111 8.93 -21.22 -7.82
C LEU A 111 8.97 -20.08 -8.84
N THR A 112 8.70 -18.87 -8.37
CA THR A 112 8.82 -17.65 -9.17
C THR A 112 10.26 -17.15 -9.12
N ASN A 113 10.81 -16.76 -10.27
CA ASN A 113 12.15 -16.22 -10.37
C ASN A 113 12.15 -14.71 -10.10
N PHE A 114 12.91 -14.29 -9.10
CA PHE A 114 13.10 -12.88 -8.69
C PHE A 114 14.51 -12.35 -9.04
N THR A 115 15.31 -13.13 -9.76
CA THR A 115 16.65 -12.73 -10.22
C THR A 115 16.55 -11.46 -11.06
N GLY A 116 17.30 -10.42 -10.67
CA GLY A 116 17.30 -9.11 -11.35
C GLY A 116 16.09 -8.21 -11.10
N SER A 117 15.06 -8.67 -10.38
CA SER A 117 13.88 -7.86 -10.04
C SER A 117 13.89 -7.28 -8.63
N LEU A 118 14.92 -7.60 -7.82
CA LEU A 118 15.06 -7.25 -6.40
C LEU A 118 15.27 -5.75 -6.09
N GLY A 119 14.92 -4.85 -7.01
CA GLY A 119 14.97 -3.40 -6.79
C GLY A 119 16.38 -2.81 -6.80
N GLU A 120 16.46 -1.52 -7.10
CA GLU A 120 17.65 -0.75 -7.43
C GLU A 120 18.65 -0.50 -6.27
N GLU A 121 18.61 -1.30 -5.19
CA GLU A 121 19.55 -1.18 -4.06
C GLU A 121 20.79 -2.09 -4.17
N CYS A 122 20.88 -2.96 -5.18
CA CYS A 122 22.15 -3.61 -5.53
C CYS A 122 22.99 -2.64 -6.38
N THR A 123 23.91 -1.92 -5.73
CA THR A 123 24.82 -0.97 -6.39
C THR A 123 25.49 -1.52 -7.66
N ALA A 124 25.34 -0.79 -8.77
CA ALA A 124 26.16 -0.68 -9.98
C ALA A 124 26.73 -1.91 -10.75
N ARG A 125 26.69 -3.16 -10.23
CA ARG A 125 27.21 -4.36 -10.95
C ARG A 125 26.54 -5.66 -10.50
N TYR A 126 25.22 -5.70 -10.37
CA TYR A 126 24.53 -6.97 -10.21
C TYR A 126 24.69 -7.80 -11.50
N GLN A 127 25.28 -8.98 -11.38
CA GLN A 127 25.42 -9.97 -12.43
C GLN A 127 24.41 -11.10 -12.14
N PRO A 128 23.42 -11.36 -13.01
CA PRO A 128 22.43 -12.42 -12.78
C PRO A 128 23.05 -13.80 -12.53
N GLU A 129 24.26 -14.03 -13.04
CA GLU A 129 25.05 -15.24 -12.85
C GLU A 129 25.68 -15.40 -11.46
N THR A 130 25.82 -14.32 -10.66
CA THR A 130 26.45 -14.38 -9.33
C THR A 130 25.43 -14.57 -8.20
N LEU A 131 24.19 -14.14 -8.42
CA LEU A 131 23.12 -14.25 -7.42
C LEU A 131 21.76 -14.46 -8.09
N SER A 132 21.15 -15.61 -7.87
CA SER A 132 19.82 -15.96 -8.36
C SER A 132 18.89 -16.28 -7.19
N VAL A 133 17.66 -15.78 -7.24
CA VAL A 133 16.66 -15.99 -6.18
C VAL A 133 15.37 -16.48 -6.79
N ARG A 134 14.93 -17.65 -6.34
CA ARG A 134 13.61 -18.21 -6.64
C ARG A 134 12.85 -18.40 -5.34
N HIS A 135 11.56 -18.06 -5.36
CA HIS A 135 10.76 -18.09 -4.14
C HIS A 135 9.33 -18.56 -4.43
N THR A 136 8.76 -19.29 -3.48
CA THR A 136 7.34 -19.68 -3.48
C THR A 136 6.77 -19.70 -2.06
N LEU A 137 5.45 -19.58 -1.97
CA LEU A 137 4.70 -19.60 -0.73
C LEU A 137 3.78 -20.83 -0.68
N GLY A 138 3.72 -21.43 0.49
CA GLY A 138 2.83 -22.54 0.78
C GLY A 138 2.05 -22.30 2.06
N TYR A 139 0.84 -22.83 2.19
CA TYR A 139 0.12 -22.80 3.45
C TYR A 139 -0.42 -24.18 3.83
N ARG A 140 -0.49 -24.44 5.14
CA ARG A 140 -1.17 -25.62 5.68
C ARG A 140 -1.64 -25.37 7.11
N GLY A 141 -2.92 -25.63 7.37
CA GLY A 141 -3.53 -25.28 8.66
C GLY A 141 -3.47 -23.77 8.89
N GLN A 142 -2.85 -23.36 10.00
CA GLN A 142 -2.70 -21.95 10.39
C GLN A 142 -1.33 -21.36 10.06
N PHE A 143 -0.49 -22.10 9.33
CA PHE A 143 0.90 -21.71 9.06
C PHE A 143 1.10 -21.36 7.59
N LEU A 144 1.83 -20.27 7.38
CA LEU A 144 2.40 -19.87 6.10
C LEU A 144 3.87 -20.29 6.07
N TYR A 145 4.27 -20.91 4.98
CA TYR A 145 5.61 -21.39 4.71
C TYR A 145 6.17 -20.64 3.50
N ALA A 146 7.46 -20.36 3.55
CA ALA A 146 8.19 -19.66 2.49
C ALA A 146 9.44 -20.47 2.16
N LEU A 147 9.60 -20.82 0.88
CA LEU A 147 10.81 -21.48 0.38
C LEU A 147 11.61 -20.47 -0.44
N PHE A 148 12.87 -20.27 -0.08
CA PHE A 148 13.81 -19.46 -0.84
C PHE A 148 14.89 -20.38 -1.38
N MET A 149 14.99 -20.49 -2.70
CA MET A 149 16.13 -21.10 -3.39
C MET A 149 17.04 -19.96 -3.84
N VAL A 150 18.16 -19.82 -3.15
CA VAL A 150 19.16 -18.78 -3.40
C VAL A 150 20.41 -19.45 -3.93
N ASP A 151 20.76 -19.13 -5.17
CA ASP A 151 22.03 -19.51 -5.77
C ASP A 151 22.98 -18.30 -5.63
N ASP A 152 24.00 -18.41 -4.80
CA ASP A 152 24.97 -17.34 -4.51
C ASP A 152 26.40 -17.91 -4.66
N ASP A 153 27.27 -17.19 -5.36
CA ASP A 153 28.67 -17.60 -5.55
C ASP A 153 29.53 -17.41 -4.30
N LYS A 154 29.07 -16.60 -3.34
CA LYS A 154 29.82 -16.29 -2.13
C LYS A 154 28.92 -16.09 -0.90
N VAL A 155 28.72 -17.19 -0.16
CA VAL A 155 28.00 -17.16 1.11
C VAL A 155 28.84 -16.54 2.24
N VAL A 156 28.31 -15.51 2.90
CA VAL A 156 28.90 -14.82 4.06
C VAL A 156 28.02 -14.99 5.29
N TYR A 157 28.44 -15.88 6.20
CA TYR A 157 27.77 -16.09 7.48
C TYR A 157 28.02 -14.97 8.48
N ARG A 158 27.08 -14.82 9.42
CA ARG A 158 27.17 -13.84 10.51
C ARG A 158 28.29 -14.16 11.50
N THR A 159 29.16 -13.19 11.73
CA THR A 159 30.15 -13.20 12.83
C THR A 159 29.52 -12.78 14.17
N ILE A 160 29.90 -13.45 15.27
CA ILE A 160 29.28 -13.28 16.61
C ILE A 160 29.73 -11.99 17.33
N ASP A 161 30.92 -11.49 16.99
CA ASP A 161 31.55 -10.32 17.60
C ASP A 161 30.95 -8.97 17.14
N LEU A 162 30.26 -8.96 16.01
CA LEU A 162 29.62 -7.76 15.46
C LEU A 162 28.21 -7.56 16.03
N ARG A 163 27.99 -6.39 16.64
CA ARG A 163 26.65 -5.94 17.06
C ARG A 163 25.77 -5.54 15.89
N ARG A 164 26.38 -5.02 14.82
CA ARG A 164 25.69 -4.69 13.57
C ARG A 164 25.24 -5.97 12.87
N LEU A 165 24.04 -5.96 12.29
CA LEU A 165 23.46 -7.15 11.67
C LEU A 165 23.50 -7.14 10.13
N ASP A 166 24.09 -6.09 9.52
CA ASP A 166 24.02 -5.79 8.10
C ASP A 166 25.28 -6.17 7.29
N HIS A 167 26.17 -6.99 7.86
CA HIS A 167 27.47 -7.37 7.29
C HIS A 167 27.55 -8.83 6.81
N SER A 168 26.42 -9.53 6.76
CA SER A 168 26.32 -10.92 6.32
C SER A 168 25.14 -11.09 5.39
N ASP A 169 25.07 -12.25 4.74
CA ASP A 169 23.91 -12.60 3.93
C ASP A 169 22.68 -12.70 4.81
N GLN A 170 21.58 -12.16 4.29
CA GLN A 170 20.41 -11.86 5.08
C GLN A 170 19.14 -11.95 4.25
N ILE A 171 18.09 -12.48 4.86
CA ILE A 171 16.74 -12.38 4.31
C ILE A 171 16.00 -11.34 5.14
N ARG A 172 15.47 -10.33 4.47
CA ARG A 172 14.67 -9.25 5.08
C ARG A 172 13.20 -9.50 4.78
N LEU A 173 12.42 -9.72 5.83
CA LEU A 173 10.98 -9.97 5.75
C LEU A 173 10.24 -8.78 6.35
N THR A 174 9.34 -8.17 5.57
CA THR A 174 8.46 -7.11 6.07
C THR A 174 7.03 -7.61 6.05
N ILE A 175 6.37 -7.60 7.20
CA ILE A 175 4.96 -7.99 7.34
C ILE A 175 4.16 -6.76 7.71
N GLN A 176 3.14 -6.45 6.92
CA GLN A 176 2.18 -5.38 7.20
C GLN A 176 0.88 -5.98 7.73
N ASN A 177 0.63 -5.82 9.03
CA ASN A 177 -0.62 -6.19 9.66
C ASN A 177 -1.60 -5.01 9.65
N PRO A 178 -2.84 -5.17 9.13
CA PRO A 178 -3.88 -4.15 9.26
C PRO A 178 -4.17 -3.84 10.74
N PRO A 179 -4.41 -2.57 11.14
CA PRO A 179 -4.67 -1.40 10.30
C PRO A 179 -3.44 -0.60 9.82
N ALA A 180 -2.22 -0.83 10.32
CA ALA A 180 -0.98 -0.15 9.85
C ALA A 180 0.33 -0.66 10.51
N GLN A 181 0.33 -1.81 11.19
CA GLN A 181 1.53 -2.26 11.91
C GLN A 181 2.51 -2.91 10.93
N ILE A 182 3.66 -2.26 10.72
CA ILE A 182 4.76 -2.78 9.90
C ILE A 182 5.79 -3.41 10.83
N ASN A 183 5.94 -4.73 10.73
CA ASN A 183 6.98 -5.47 11.44
C ASN A 183 8.07 -5.88 10.44
N ARG A 184 9.32 -5.58 10.78
CA ARG A 184 10.51 -5.89 9.96
C ARG A 184 11.32 -6.95 10.66
N TYR A 185 11.51 -8.09 10.01
CA TYR A 185 12.25 -9.23 10.53
C TYR A 185 13.49 -9.48 9.69
N LEU A 186 14.62 -9.64 10.36
CA LEU A 186 15.89 -9.98 9.73
C LEU A 186 16.27 -11.41 10.09
N LEU A 187 16.35 -12.27 9.08
CA LEU A 187 16.74 -13.65 9.22
C LEU A 187 18.22 -13.77 8.85
N LEU A 188 19.01 -14.31 9.78
CA LEU A 188 20.45 -14.43 9.65
C LEU A 188 20.90 -15.84 10.00
N SER A 189 21.91 -16.30 9.29
CA SER A 189 22.57 -17.55 9.60
C SER A 189 23.99 -17.36 10.12
N ARG A 190 24.37 -18.17 11.12
CA ARG A 190 25.77 -18.27 11.58
C ARG A 190 26.51 -19.44 10.92
N LYS A 191 25.76 -20.40 10.38
CA LYS A 191 26.18 -21.65 9.74
C LYS A 191 24.94 -22.36 9.19
N SER A 192 25.12 -23.34 8.32
CA SER A 192 24.03 -24.24 7.92
C SER A 192 23.22 -24.76 9.14
N GLY A 193 21.89 -24.74 9.01
CA GLY A 193 20.92 -25.05 10.05
C GLY A 193 20.04 -23.88 10.48
N ARG A 194 19.64 -23.87 11.76
CA ARG A 194 18.67 -22.90 12.30
C ARG A 194 19.16 -21.45 12.18
N MET A 195 18.34 -20.61 11.57
CA MET A 195 18.56 -19.17 11.46
C MET A 195 18.07 -18.45 12.72
N SER A 196 18.73 -17.33 13.03
CA SER A 196 18.27 -16.37 14.04
C SER A 196 17.40 -15.31 13.37
N VAL A 197 16.26 -14.98 13.98
CA VAL A 197 15.35 -13.96 13.46
C VAL A 197 15.31 -12.79 14.43
N TYR A 198 15.50 -11.56 13.96
CA TYR A 198 15.46 -10.36 14.79
C TYR A 198 14.39 -9.40 14.32
N LEU A 199 13.67 -8.78 15.25
CA LEU A 199 12.78 -7.65 14.94
C LEU A 199 13.64 -6.38 14.79
N MET A 200 13.54 -5.70 13.66
CA MET A 200 14.44 -4.61 13.26
C MET A 200 13.77 -3.24 13.32
N ASP A 201 14.61 -2.22 13.48
CA ASP A 201 14.26 -0.83 13.24
C ASP A 201 13.97 -0.54 11.75
N GLU A 202 13.55 0.69 11.45
CA GLU A 202 13.24 1.12 10.09
C GLU A 202 14.47 1.17 9.16
N GLU A 203 15.66 1.41 9.73
CA GLU A 203 16.92 1.51 8.98
C GLU A 203 17.62 0.16 8.76
N TRP A 204 17.08 -0.95 9.27
CA TRP A 204 17.68 -2.29 9.27
C TRP A 204 19.06 -2.37 9.95
N ARG A 205 19.37 -1.45 10.87
CA ARG A 205 20.70 -1.37 11.50
C ARG A 205 20.76 -2.10 12.81
N TYR A 206 19.72 -1.97 13.64
CA TYR A 206 19.70 -2.52 14.99
C TYR A 206 18.42 -3.31 15.27
N PRO A 207 18.54 -4.40 16.04
CA PRO A 207 17.36 -5.10 16.55
C PRO A 207 16.66 -4.24 17.62
N ILE A 208 15.33 -4.17 17.57
CA ILE A 208 14.51 -3.42 18.54
C ILE A 208 14.61 -4.03 19.94
N THR A 209 14.55 -5.36 20.02
CA THR A 209 14.53 -6.12 21.29
C THR A 209 15.91 -6.59 21.74
N GLY A 210 16.92 -6.56 20.86
CA GLY A 210 18.25 -7.14 21.10
C GLY A 210 18.29 -8.67 21.01
N GLU A 211 17.21 -9.35 21.39
CA GLU A 211 17.06 -10.80 21.38
C GLU A 211 16.34 -11.30 20.13
N PRO A 212 16.67 -12.52 19.64
CA PRO A 212 15.98 -13.13 18.52
C PRO A 212 14.53 -13.52 18.88
N VAL A 213 13.62 -13.37 17.93
CA VAL A 213 12.20 -13.74 18.06
C VAL A 213 12.00 -15.23 17.77
N ALA A 214 11.08 -15.87 18.49
CA ALA A 214 10.77 -17.30 18.36
C ALA A 214 9.52 -17.59 17.51
N GLU A 215 8.74 -16.56 17.18
CA GLU A 215 7.49 -16.67 16.41
C GLU A 215 7.73 -17.11 14.95
N ILE A 216 8.89 -16.75 14.41
CA ILE A 216 9.32 -17.12 13.07
C ILE A 216 10.47 -18.12 13.21
N ASN A 217 10.28 -19.30 12.63
CA ASN A 217 11.33 -20.29 12.55
C ASN A 217 11.84 -20.34 11.11
N ALA A 218 13.16 -20.41 10.96
CA ALA A 218 13.81 -20.49 9.67
C ALA A 218 15.05 -21.37 9.76
N VAL A 219 15.31 -22.09 8.68
CA VAL A 219 16.45 -22.99 8.52
C VAL A 219 17.05 -22.74 7.15
N ILE A 220 18.38 -22.72 7.09
CA ILE A 220 19.14 -22.69 5.84
C ILE A 220 19.85 -24.04 5.67
N GLN A 221 19.79 -24.59 4.47
CA GLN A 221 20.50 -25.79 4.06
C GLN A 221 21.47 -25.42 2.94
N GLU A 222 22.65 -26.05 2.95
CA GLU A 222 23.63 -25.96 1.86
C GLU A 222 23.41 -27.13 0.87
#